data_AF-A0A953WL37-F1
#
_entry.id   AF-A0A953WL37-F1
#
_cell.length_a   1.000
_cell.length_b   1.000
_cell.length_c   1.000
_cell.angle_alpha   90.00
_cell.angle_beta   90.00
_cell.angle_gamma   90.00
#
_symmetry.space_group_name_H-M   'P 1'
#
loop_
_entity.id
_entity.type
_entity.pdbx_description
1 polymer ?
#
loop_
_entity_poly.entity_id
_entity_poly.type
_entity_poly.pdbx_seq_one_letter_code
_entity_poly.pdbx_strand_id
1 'polypeptide(L)'
;IGTLQYVRVEFGGTLISPDNELNGIAFQGVGSGTDVDYVQVHANADDGVEFFGGAVNAKHMIMTAAEDDSFDWTDGWTGKIQYAIAVQDPTVGNRGIEADNREGAADREPPRSNPTLANFTLFGRNSGGENQGVKLRRGTNGSFYNFIATNFIGAVVDYDADTVLVTPHFYTSLIIDTPLGPDAAAVSNNVFDAADGNVDKIATGRTMTAASGYTAALVPGVEEAITATTDLSTSVDAFFDDVDYVGAVKDTSDDWYKGWTLSGSL
;
A
#
# COMPACT_ATOMS: atom_id res chain seq x y z
N ILE A 1 11.62 14.22 18.40
CA ILE A 1 10.57 13.22 18.72
C ILE A 1 9.24 13.94 18.51
N GLY A 2 8.49 13.52 17.51
CA GLY A 2 7.15 14.03 17.22
C GLY A 2 6.14 12.88 17.32
N THR A 3 4.85 13.21 17.35
CA THR A 3 3.78 12.23 17.38
C THR A 3 2.64 12.69 16.48
N LEU A 4 2.15 11.80 15.62
CA LEU A 4 0.90 11.90 14.90
C LEU A 4 0.03 10.73 15.38
N GLN A 5 -1.02 11.03 16.14
CA GLN A 5 -1.94 10.01 16.63
C GLN A 5 -3.39 10.43 16.44
N TYR A 6 -4.21 9.57 15.83
CA TYR A 6 -5.61 9.87 15.48
C TYR A 6 -5.74 11.16 14.66
N VAL A 7 -4.92 11.29 13.62
CA VAL A 7 -4.88 12.46 12.74
C VAL A 7 -5.65 12.17 11.47
N ARG A 8 -6.47 13.13 11.03
CA ARG A 8 -7.12 13.12 9.73
C ARG A 8 -6.74 14.33 8.91
N VAL A 9 -6.30 14.10 7.68
CA VAL A 9 -6.14 15.13 6.64
C VAL A 9 -7.21 14.86 5.59
N GLU A 10 -8.06 15.83 5.33
CA GLU A 10 -9.24 15.66 4.47
C GLU A 10 -9.28 16.77 3.43
N PHE A 11 -9.58 16.41 2.17
CA PHE A 11 -9.76 17.36 1.05
C PHE A 11 -8.54 18.27 0.85
N GLY A 12 -7.36 17.69 1.03
CA GLY A 12 -6.07 18.36 0.83
C GLY A 12 -5.65 18.38 -0.63
N GLY A 13 -4.43 18.86 -0.85
CA GLY A 13 -3.80 18.84 -2.16
C GLY A 13 -4.21 19.98 -3.08
N THR A 14 -3.25 20.44 -3.87
CA THR A 14 -3.49 21.42 -4.93
C THR A 14 -2.37 21.35 -5.94
N LEU A 15 -2.70 21.40 -7.23
CA LEU A 15 -1.74 21.59 -8.29
C LEU A 15 -1.21 23.02 -8.22
N ILE A 16 0.03 23.20 -7.77
CA ILE A 16 0.68 24.52 -7.65
C ILE A 16 1.24 24.93 -9.01
N SER A 17 1.91 24.01 -9.71
CA SER A 17 2.44 24.18 -11.06
C SER A 17 2.58 22.81 -11.73
N PRO A 18 2.81 22.71 -13.05
CA PRO A 18 3.18 21.43 -13.66
C PRO A 18 4.33 20.79 -12.88
N ASP A 19 4.16 19.54 -12.47
CA ASP A 19 5.11 18.73 -11.68
C ASP A 19 5.33 19.22 -10.23
N ASN A 20 4.36 19.93 -9.64
CA ASN A 20 4.43 20.39 -8.25
C ASN A 20 3.03 20.44 -7.64
N GLU A 21 2.68 19.36 -6.96
CA GLU A 21 1.43 19.17 -6.25
C GLU A 21 1.68 19.03 -4.74
N LEU A 22 0.61 19.03 -3.94
CA LEU A 22 0.69 18.92 -2.48
C LEU A 22 0.13 17.57 -2.04
N ASN A 23 0.98 16.72 -1.49
CA ASN A 23 0.56 15.47 -0.85
C ASN A 23 -0.25 15.74 0.43
N GLY A 24 -1.11 14.78 0.80
CA GLY A 24 -1.89 14.88 2.02
C GLY A 24 -0.98 14.96 3.24
N ILE A 25 0.03 14.09 3.31
CA ILE A 25 1.14 14.20 4.24
C ILE A 25 2.45 13.90 3.49
N ALA A 26 3.36 14.89 3.46
CA ALA A 26 4.72 14.68 3.00
C ALA A 26 5.67 14.46 4.19
N PHE A 27 6.18 13.24 4.37
CA PHE A 27 7.21 12.93 5.36
C PHE A 27 8.60 13.27 4.82
N GLN A 28 9.04 14.50 5.08
CA GLN A 28 10.31 15.04 4.58
C GLN A 28 11.49 14.67 5.50
N GLY A 29 12.13 13.53 5.26
CA GLY A 29 13.33 13.08 5.98
C GLY A 29 13.09 12.74 7.46
N VAL A 30 11.87 12.34 7.82
CA VAL A 30 11.48 12.10 9.22
C VAL A 30 12.13 10.81 9.74
N GLY A 31 12.74 10.88 10.92
CA GLY A 31 13.44 9.75 11.54
C GLY A 31 12.51 8.82 12.34
N SER A 32 13.02 7.62 12.62
CA SER A 32 12.31 6.52 13.32
C SER A 32 11.90 6.80 14.77
N GLY A 33 12.36 7.92 15.36
CA GLY A 33 11.93 8.36 16.69
C GLY A 33 10.64 9.20 16.68
N THR A 34 9.94 9.29 15.55
CA THR A 34 8.60 9.88 15.44
C THR A 34 7.58 8.77 15.47
N ASP A 35 6.57 8.92 16.33
CA ASP A 35 5.48 7.97 16.45
C ASP A 35 4.34 8.38 15.51
N VAL A 36 3.97 7.51 14.58
CA VAL A 36 2.89 7.74 13.62
C VAL A 36 1.93 6.57 13.74
N ASP A 37 0.75 6.82 14.28
CA ASP A 37 -0.23 5.78 14.54
C ASP A 37 -1.65 6.30 14.33
N TYR A 38 -2.55 5.53 13.72
CA TYR A 38 -3.93 5.95 13.43
C TYR A 38 -3.99 7.28 12.64
N VAL A 39 -3.53 7.24 11.39
CA VAL A 39 -3.56 8.40 10.49
C VAL A 39 -4.41 8.09 9.28
N GLN A 40 -5.33 9.00 8.94
CA GLN A 40 -6.10 8.92 7.71
C GLN A 40 -5.81 10.14 6.82
N VAL A 41 -5.66 9.87 5.53
CA VAL A 41 -5.78 10.89 4.49
C VAL A 41 -6.98 10.56 3.59
N HIS A 42 -7.81 11.56 3.32
CA HIS A 42 -9.01 11.43 2.52
C HIS A 42 -9.08 12.50 1.42
N ALA A 43 -9.39 12.08 0.19
CA ALA A 43 -9.69 12.96 -0.93
C ALA A 43 -8.60 14.02 -1.16
N ASN A 44 -7.32 13.60 -1.14
CA ASN A 44 -6.21 14.48 -1.47
C ASN A 44 -6.10 14.59 -3.00
N ALA A 45 -5.93 15.80 -3.53
CA ALA A 45 -5.82 16.05 -4.97
C ALA A 45 -4.53 15.52 -5.62
N ASP A 46 -3.64 14.95 -4.82
CA ASP A 46 -2.36 14.36 -5.15
C ASP A 46 -2.21 13.08 -4.29
N ASP A 47 -1.00 12.65 -3.96
CA ASP A 47 -0.83 11.45 -3.15
C ASP A 47 -1.49 11.54 -1.77
N GLY A 48 -1.96 10.39 -1.27
CA GLY A 48 -2.42 10.27 0.11
C GLY A 48 -1.30 10.61 1.08
N VAL A 49 -0.17 9.92 0.94
CA VAL A 49 1.05 10.17 1.70
C VAL A 49 2.26 9.93 0.80
N GLU A 50 3.28 10.78 0.96
CA GLU A 50 4.56 10.56 0.30
C GLU A 50 5.72 10.63 1.31
N PHE A 51 6.60 9.63 1.27
CA PHE A 51 7.81 9.60 2.08
C PHE A 51 9.03 10.03 1.27
N PHE A 52 9.58 11.19 1.60
CA PHE A 52 10.82 11.71 1.00
C PHE A 52 12.00 11.37 1.92
N GLY A 53 12.58 10.18 1.74
CA GLY A 53 13.68 9.71 2.56
C GLY A 53 13.34 9.52 4.06
N GLY A 54 14.37 9.35 4.88
CA GLY A 54 14.21 9.13 6.32
C GLY A 54 13.90 7.67 6.68
N ALA A 55 13.37 7.48 7.90
CA ALA A 55 13.14 6.15 8.48
C ALA A 55 11.94 6.14 9.45
N VAL A 56 10.99 7.06 9.28
CA VAL A 56 9.77 7.08 10.09
C VAL A 56 9.02 5.77 9.93
N ASN A 57 8.54 5.21 11.04
CA ASN A 57 7.68 4.03 11.03
C ASN A 57 6.25 4.47 11.32
N ALA A 58 5.27 3.75 10.78
CA ALA A 58 3.86 4.04 11.03
C ALA A 58 3.02 2.79 11.25
N LYS A 59 2.02 2.86 12.13
CA LYS A 59 0.96 1.85 12.23
C LYS A 59 -0.41 2.47 11.92
N HIS A 60 -1.35 1.65 11.48
CA HIS A 60 -2.75 2.03 11.28
C HIS A 60 -2.92 3.25 10.33
N MET A 61 -2.45 3.11 9.09
CA MET A 61 -2.52 4.15 8.05
C MET A 61 -3.69 3.89 7.10
N ILE A 62 -4.51 4.91 6.83
CA ILE A 62 -5.69 4.78 5.96
C ILE A 62 -5.68 5.86 4.89
N MET A 63 -5.62 5.44 3.63
CA MET A 63 -5.65 6.32 2.47
C MET A 63 -6.94 6.06 1.70
N THR A 64 -7.72 7.12 1.47
CA THR A 64 -9.03 6.99 0.82
C THR A 64 -9.20 8.07 -0.22
N ALA A 65 -9.57 7.69 -1.44
CA ALA A 65 -9.84 8.62 -2.54
C ALA A 65 -8.69 9.61 -2.86
N ALA A 66 -7.43 9.21 -2.72
CA ALA A 66 -6.33 9.98 -3.30
C ALA A 66 -6.53 10.10 -4.82
N GLU A 67 -6.29 11.29 -5.39
CA GLU A 67 -6.45 11.53 -6.82
C GLU A 67 -5.24 11.06 -7.65
N ASP A 68 -4.08 10.87 -7.01
CA ASP A 68 -2.91 10.16 -7.55
C ASP A 68 -2.62 8.86 -6.78
N ASP A 69 -1.43 8.67 -6.20
CA ASP A 69 -1.04 7.43 -5.55
C ASP A 69 -1.49 7.40 -4.08
N SER A 70 -1.94 6.23 -3.60
CA SER A 70 -2.43 6.18 -2.19
C SER A 70 -1.27 6.28 -1.20
N PHE A 71 -0.19 5.56 -1.48
CA PHE A 71 1.09 5.68 -0.79
C PHE A 71 2.19 5.84 -1.82
N ASP A 72 3.06 6.81 -1.63
CA ASP A 72 4.27 6.98 -2.44
C ASP A 72 5.50 7.09 -1.52
N TRP A 73 6.66 6.71 -2.06
CA TRP A 73 7.94 7.04 -1.46
C TRP A 73 9.04 7.21 -2.49
N THR A 74 10.00 8.02 -2.09
CA THR A 74 11.21 8.30 -2.87
C THR A 74 12.38 8.61 -1.93
N ASP A 75 13.51 9.02 -2.53
CA ASP A 75 14.67 9.63 -1.84
C ASP A 75 15.25 8.84 -0.66
N GLY A 76 15.17 7.50 -0.70
CA GLY A 76 15.88 6.66 0.25
C GLY A 76 15.10 6.35 1.52
N TRP A 77 13.77 6.32 1.49
CA TRP A 77 12.98 5.99 2.69
C TRP A 77 13.19 4.52 3.10
N THR A 78 13.52 4.30 4.37
CA THR A 78 13.85 2.99 4.95
C THR A 78 12.99 2.64 6.17
N GLY A 79 11.80 3.24 6.23
CA GLY A 79 10.85 3.04 7.32
C GLY A 79 10.08 1.73 7.25
N LYS A 80 9.11 1.59 8.14
CA LYS A 80 8.24 0.43 8.26
C LYS A 80 6.79 0.84 8.38
N ILE A 81 5.88 0.06 7.81
CA ILE A 81 4.44 0.24 8.04
C ILE A 81 3.79 -1.10 8.38
N GLN A 82 2.92 -1.11 9.39
CA GLN A 82 2.02 -2.23 9.66
C GLN A 82 0.58 -1.77 9.79
N TYR A 83 -0.36 -2.53 9.22
CA TYR A 83 -1.80 -2.23 9.18
C TYR A 83 -2.11 -0.99 8.35
N ALA A 84 -2.29 -1.20 7.05
CA ALA A 84 -2.63 -0.10 6.14
C ALA A 84 -3.75 -0.45 5.18
N ILE A 85 -4.67 0.48 5.00
CA ILE A 85 -5.79 0.36 4.06
C ILE A 85 -5.66 1.46 3.01
N ALA A 86 -5.73 1.09 1.73
CA ALA A 86 -5.91 2.03 0.64
C ALA A 86 -7.21 1.70 -0.11
N VAL A 87 -8.09 2.67 -0.26
CA VAL A 87 -9.31 2.54 -1.08
C VAL A 87 -9.35 3.70 -2.07
N GLN A 88 -9.23 3.40 -3.36
CA GLN A 88 -9.31 4.42 -4.40
C GLN A 88 -10.75 4.88 -4.63
N ASP A 89 -10.88 6.13 -5.10
CA ASP A 89 -12.16 6.60 -5.62
C ASP A 89 -12.54 5.80 -6.88
N PRO A 90 -13.82 5.49 -7.13
CA PRO A 90 -14.23 4.77 -8.33
C PRO A 90 -13.89 5.45 -9.66
N THR A 91 -13.54 6.74 -9.66
CA THR A 91 -13.36 7.59 -10.85
C THR A 91 -12.00 8.29 -10.95
N VAL A 92 -11.32 8.54 -9.83
CA VAL A 92 -10.01 9.23 -9.76
C VAL A 92 -9.00 8.43 -8.92
N GLY A 93 -7.71 8.78 -8.99
CA GLY A 93 -6.60 7.96 -8.46
C GLY A 93 -5.65 7.45 -9.53
N ASN A 94 -4.54 6.86 -9.08
CA ASN A 94 -3.55 6.23 -9.95
C ASN A 94 -3.22 4.85 -9.38
N ARG A 95 -2.23 4.70 -8.49
CA ARG A 95 -1.79 3.40 -7.94
C ARG A 95 -2.16 3.24 -6.47
N GLY A 96 -2.15 2.00 -6.00
CA GLY A 96 -2.22 1.72 -4.56
C GLY A 96 -0.92 2.11 -3.85
N ILE A 97 0.21 1.78 -4.48
CA ILE A 97 1.55 2.12 -4.03
C ILE A 97 2.40 2.52 -5.24
N GLU A 98 3.02 3.68 -5.18
CA GLU A 98 4.19 4.02 -5.97
C GLU A 98 5.45 3.90 -5.11
N ALA A 99 6.49 3.31 -5.70
CA ALA A 99 7.66 2.87 -4.98
C ALA A 99 8.91 3.20 -5.78
N ASP A 100 9.55 4.28 -5.39
CA ASP A 100 10.72 4.81 -6.06
C ASP A 100 11.92 4.94 -5.10
N ASN A 101 13.12 4.96 -5.67
CA ASN A 101 14.22 5.71 -5.06
C ASN A 101 14.28 7.09 -5.73
N ARG A 102 15.38 7.81 -5.55
CA ARG A 102 15.60 9.11 -6.18
C ARG A 102 15.37 9.10 -7.70
N GLU A 103 14.65 10.08 -8.23
CA GLU A 103 14.50 10.23 -9.68
C GLU A 103 15.84 10.61 -10.37
N GLY A 104 16.00 10.19 -11.62
CA GLY A 104 17.08 10.63 -12.50
C GLY A 104 18.35 9.78 -12.41
N ALA A 105 19.50 10.39 -12.69
CA ALA A 105 20.77 9.66 -12.84
C ALA A 105 21.30 8.98 -11.56
N ALA A 106 20.69 9.27 -10.41
CA ALA A 106 21.06 8.71 -9.10
C ALA A 106 20.03 7.70 -8.59
N ASP A 107 19.12 7.21 -9.44
CA ASP A 107 18.07 6.25 -9.10
C ASP A 107 18.57 4.96 -8.44
N ARG A 108 19.82 4.61 -8.71
CA ARG A 108 20.45 3.38 -8.22
C ARG A 108 21.45 3.59 -7.09
N GLU A 109 21.72 4.83 -6.70
CA GLU A 109 22.76 5.15 -5.73
C GLU A 109 22.27 4.96 -4.28
N PRO A 110 23.13 4.45 -3.37
CA PRO A 110 22.80 4.34 -1.95
C PRO A 110 22.86 5.70 -1.23
N PRO A 111 22.11 5.87 -0.12
CA PRO A 111 21.10 4.94 0.40
C PRO A 111 19.88 4.87 -0.54
N ARG A 112 19.36 3.65 -0.71
CA ARG A 112 18.19 3.40 -1.56
C ARG A 112 16.95 3.24 -0.70
N SER A 113 15.79 3.60 -1.25
CA SER A 113 14.50 3.29 -0.63
C SER A 113 14.43 1.78 -0.42
N ASN A 114 14.17 1.36 0.81
CA ASN A 114 14.10 -0.05 1.19
C ASN A 114 13.19 -0.24 2.40
N PRO A 115 11.90 0.17 2.30
CA PRO A 115 10.98 0.00 3.40
C PRO A 115 10.57 -1.45 3.60
N THR A 116 10.05 -1.76 4.78
CA THR A 116 9.38 -3.02 5.06
C THR A 116 7.93 -2.78 5.43
N LEU A 117 7.01 -3.34 4.65
CA LEU A 117 5.57 -3.13 4.79
C LEU A 117 4.90 -4.45 5.15
N ALA A 118 3.94 -4.42 6.07
CA ALA A 118 3.20 -5.60 6.51
C ALA A 118 1.71 -5.31 6.70
N ASN A 119 0.86 -6.30 6.39
CA ASN A 119 -0.60 -6.23 6.65
C ASN A 119 -1.27 -5.05 5.94
N PHE A 120 -1.22 -5.07 4.61
CA PHE A 120 -1.85 -4.07 3.75
C PHE A 120 -3.08 -4.64 3.06
N THR A 121 -4.13 -3.83 2.92
CA THR A 121 -5.26 -4.11 2.03
C THR A 121 -5.39 -2.95 1.04
N LEU A 122 -5.13 -3.24 -0.25
CA LEU A 122 -5.24 -2.30 -1.36
C LEU A 122 -6.49 -2.63 -2.18
N PHE A 123 -7.39 -1.66 -2.32
CA PHE A 123 -8.61 -1.77 -3.09
C PHE A 123 -8.61 -0.71 -4.19
N GLY A 124 -8.37 -1.15 -5.43
CA GLY A 124 -8.35 -0.27 -6.60
C GLY A 124 -9.75 0.09 -7.09
N ARG A 125 -9.81 0.76 -8.24
CA ARG A 125 -11.07 1.24 -8.86
C ARG A 125 -11.49 0.49 -10.14
N ASN A 126 -10.72 -0.50 -10.56
CA ASN A 126 -10.95 -1.35 -11.73
C ASN A 126 -11.26 -0.55 -13.01
N SER A 127 -10.60 0.60 -13.17
CA SER A 127 -10.78 1.53 -14.29
C SER A 127 -9.63 2.55 -14.37
N GLY A 128 -9.58 3.32 -15.47
CA GLY A 128 -8.60 4.41 -15.66
C GLY A 128 -7.22 3.98 -16.18
N GLY A 129 -6.37 4.95 -16.51
CA GLY A 129 -4.96 4.71 -16.79
C GLY A 129 -4.18 4.45 -15.48
N GLU A 130 -3.02 3.79 -15.61
CA GLU A 130 -2.03 3.62 -14.52
C GLU A 130 -2.61 3.14 -13.18
N ASN A 131 -3.51 2.16 -13.25
CA ASN A 131 -4.17 1.60 -12.08
C ASN A 131 -3.50 0.34 -11.56
N GLN A 132 -2.22 0.44 -11.19
CA GLN A 132 -1.47 -0.66 -10.58
C GLN A 132 -1.71 -0.77 -9.07
N GLY A 133 -1.62 -1.97 -8.53
CA GLY A 133 -1.64 -2.16 -7.07
C GLY A 133 -0.37 -1.62 -6.43
N VAL A 134 0.79 -2.08 -6.90
CA VAL A 134 2.12 -1.66 -6.49
C VAL A 134 2.98 -1.46 -7.75
N LYS A 135 3.55 -0.26 -7.93
CA LYS A 135 4.51 0.05 -8.99
C LYS A 135 5.88 0.28 -8.38
N LEU A 136 6.87 -0.54 -8.73
CA LEU A 136 8.25 -0.41 -8.26
C LEU A 136 9.17 0.06 -9.38
N ARG A 137 9.93 1.13 -9.15
CA ARG A 137 10.85 1.70 -10.14
C ARG A 137 12.10 2.25 -9.47
N ARG A 138 13.02 2.75 -10.32
CA ARG A 138 14.10 3.65 -9.94
C ARG A 138 14.92 3.10 -8.77
N GLY A 139 15.46 1.90 -8.88
CA GLY A 139 16.37 1.34 -7.88
C GLY A 139 15.79 1.04 -6.49
N THR A 140 14.49 1.31 -6.23
CA THR A 140 13.85 0.99 -4.95
C THR A 140 14.04 -0.48 -4.63
N ASN A 141 14.17 -0.77 -3.35
CA ASN A 141 13.96 -2.11 -2.82
C ASN A 141 12.73 -2.06 -1.91
N GLY A 142 12.21 -3.22 -1.55
CA GLY A 142 11.08 -3.29 -0.64
C GLY A 142 10.80 -4.73 -0.23
N SER A 143 10.30 -4.90 0.99
CA SER A 143 9.82 -6.18 1.50
C SER A 143 8.36 -6.04 1.92
N PHE A 144 7.50 -6.87 1.35
CA PHE A 144 6.05 -6.79 1.46
C PHE A 144 5.53 -8.08 2.06
N TYR A 145 4.84 -8.00 3.20
CA TYR A 145 4.34 -9.16 3.93
C TYR A 145 2.84 -9.06 4.14
N ASN A 146 2.11 -10.17 3.98
CA ASN A 146 0.70 -10.24 4.35
C ASN A 146 -0.17 -9.19 3.61
N PHE A 147 0.04 -9.01 2.30
CA PHE A 147 -0.73 -8.06 1.48
C PHE A 147 -2.02 -8.69 0.93
N ILE A 148 -3.08 -7.89 0.80
CA ILE A 148 -4.21 -8.14 -0.08
C ILE A 148 -4.26 -7.01 -1.10
N ALA A 149 -4.32 -7.34 -2.38
CA ALA A 149 -4.59 -6.36 -3.43
C ALA A 149 -5.69 -6.86 -4.37
N THR A 150 -6.67 -5.99 -4.66
CA THR A 150 -7.83 -6.34 -5.50
C THR A 150 -8.39 -5.13 -6.24
N ASN A 151 -9.18 -5.39 -7.28
CA ASN A 151 -9.91 -4.38 -8.05
C ASN A 151 -9.00 -3.38 -8.78
N PHE A 152 -7.83 -3.84 -9.26
CA PHE A 152 -6.92 -3.06 -10.11
C PHE A 152 -6.98 -3.59 -11.55
N ILE A 153 -7.02 -2.70 -12.56
CA ILE A 153 -6.97 -3.12 -13.99
C ILE A 153 -5.58 -3.08 -14.61
N GLY A 154 -4.64 -2.38 -13.99
CA GLY A 154 -3.22 -2.53 -14.31
C GLY A 154 -2.69 -3.84 -13.71
N ALA A 155 -1.38 -4.08 -13.85
CA ALA A 155 -0.75 -5.16 -13.10
C ALA A 155 -0.84 -4.85 -11.59
N VAL A 156 -1.21 -5.85 -10.79
CA VAL A 156 -1.28 -5.68 -9.33
C VAL A 156 0.11 -5.47 -8.75
N VAL A 157 1.12 -6.17 -9.28
CA VAL A 157 2.52 -5.87 -9.03
C VAL A 157 3.19 -5.55 -10.37
N ASP A 158 3.55 -4.29 -10.57
CA ASP A 158 4.29 -3.82 -11.73
C ASP A 158 5.69 -3.41 -11.27
N TYR A 159 6.70 -3.96 -11.92
CA TYR A 159 8.09 -3.73 -11.57
C TYR A 159 8.86 -3.38 -12.83
N ASP A 160 9.52 -2.22 -12.80
CA ASP A 160 10.42 -1.79 -13.86
C ASP A 160 11.80 -2.45 -13.70
N ALA A 161 11.99 -3.53 -14.46
CA ALA A 161 13.21 -4.32 -14.45
C ALA A 161 14.44 -3.57 -14.96
N ASP A 162 14.26 -2.52 -15.74
CA ASP A 162 15.39 -1.74 -16.24
C ASP A 162 15.95 -0.87 -15.14
N THR A 163 15.11 -0.36 -14.23
CA THR A 163 15.50 0.63 -13.23
C THR A 163 15.76 0.05 -11.85
N VAL A 164 15.19 -1.10 -11.49
CA VAL A 164 15.43 -1.70 -10.18
C VAL A 164 16.57 -2.74 -10.20
N LEU A 165 17.44 -2.68 -9.19
CA LEU A 165 18.68 -3.47 -9.11
C LEU A 165 18.55 -4.79 -8.33
N VAL A 166 17.53 -4.91 -7.49
CA VAL A 166 17.28 -6.09 -6.67
C VAL A 166 15.81 -6.41 -6.77
N THR A 167 15.48 -7.65 -7.06
CA THR A 167 14.10 -8.10 -7.12
C THR A 167 13.43 -7.86 -5.76
N PRO A 168 12.35 -7.05 -5.68
CA PRO A 168 11.62 -6.85 -4.44
C PRO A 168 10.96 -8.16 -4.02
N HIS A 169 10.56 -8.28 -2.75
CA HIS A 169 10.05 -9.54 -2.23
C HIS A 169 8.65 -9.38 -1.62
N PHE A 170 7.72 -10.24 -2.06
CA PHE A 170 6.37 -10.37 -1.49
C PHE A 170 6.24 -11.69 -0.76
N TYR A 171 5.68 -11.73 0.43
CA TYR A 171 5.55 -12.97 1.21
C TYR A 171 4.14 -13.14 1.74
N THR A 172 3.63 -14.37 1.68
CA THR A 172 2.31 -14.77 2.20
C THR A 172 1.22 -13.74 1.87
N SER A 173 1.14 -13.35 0.60
CA SER A 173 0.27 -12.28 0.12
C SER A 173 -0.77 -12.82 -0.87
N LEU A 174 -1.87 -12.09 -1.01
CA LEU A 174 -3.03 -12.44 -1.80
C LEU A 174 -3.29 -11.39 -2.88
N ILE A 175 -3.44 -11.87 -4.10
CA ILE A 175 -4.03 -11.07 -5.19
C ILE A 175 -5.38 -11.66 -5.53
N ILE A 176 -6.40 -10.80 -5.56
CA ILE A 176 -7.75 -11.12 -6.03
C ILE A 176 -7.99 -10.29 -7.28
N ASP A 177 -7.75 -10.90 -8.43
CA ASP A 177 -7.91 -10.23 -9.71
C ASP A 177 -9.37 -10.23 -10.17
N THR A 178 -9.82 -9.09 -10.70
CA THR A 178 -11.13 -8.94 -11.35
C THR A 178 -10.94 -9.12 -12.85
N PRO A 179 -11.77 -9.92 -13.55
CA PRO A 179 -11.43 -10.30 -14.92
C PRO A 179 -11.45 -9.12 -15.90
N LEU A 180 -10.27 -8.90 -16.51
CA LEU A 180 -10.00 -8.50 -17.90
C LEU A 180 -10.07 -7.00 -18.27
N GLY A 181 -9.07 -6.22 -17.82
CA GLY A 181 -8.42 -5.25 -18.70
C GLY A 181 -7.49 -5.94 -19.73
N PRO A 182 -7.06 -5.26 -20.81
CA PRO A 182 -6.21 -5.85 -21.85
C PRO A 182 -4.85 -6.41 -21.36
N ASP A 183 -4.45 -6.05 -20.13
CA ASP A 183 -3.23 -6.53 -19.46
C ASP A 183 -3.46 -7.74 -18.53
N ALA A 184 -4.59 -8.44 -18.65
CA ALA A 184 -4.91 -9.61 -17.83
C ALA A 184 -3.90 -10.78 -17.85
N ALA A 185 -2.92 -10.75 -18.77
CA ALA A 185 -1.82 -11.72 -18.79
C ALA A 185 -0.59 -11.26 -17.98
N ALA A 186 -0.61 -10.05 -17.40
CA ALA A 186 0.50 -9.43 -16.68
C ALA A 186 0.32 -9.39 -15.15
N VAL A 187 -0.82 -9.86 -14.63
CA VAL A 187 -1.31 -9.44 -13.30
C VAL A 187 -0.57 -10.11 -12.12
N SER A 188 0.06 -11.28 -12.33
CA SER A 188 0.90 -11.96 -11.33
C SER A 188 2.38 -11.92 -11.73
N ASN A 189 2.97 -10.72 -11.77
CA ASN A 189 4.39 -10.57 -12.12
C ASN A 189 5.26 -11.63 -11.42
N ASN A 190 6.23 -12.18 -12.14
CA ASN A 190 7.15 -13.24 -11.67
C ASN A 190 7.70 -12.99 -10.26
N VAL A 191 7.81 -11.73 -9.83
CA VAL A 191 8.23 -11.35 -8.48
C VAL A 191 7.25 -11.81 -7.39
N PHE A 192 5.95 -11.67 -7.62
CA PHE A 192 4.92 -12.17 -6.71
C PHE A 192 4.91 -13.71 -6.71
N ASP A 193 4.94 -14.33 -7.90
CA ASP A 193 4.86 -15.79 -8.02
C ASP A 193 6.12 -16.51 -7.51
N ALA A 194 7.28 -15.85 -7.49
CA ALA A 194 8.55 -16.44 -7.07
C ALA A 194 8.70 -16.63 -5.55
N ALA A 195 7.80 -16.08 -4.74
CA ALA A 195 7.99 -16.00 -3.30
C ALA A 195 6.96 -16.80 -2.49
N ASP A 196 7.34 -17.16 -1.26
CA ASP A 196 6.66 -18.19 -0.47
C ASP A 196 5.27 -17.75 0.03
N GLY A 197 4.30 -18.65 -0.13
CA GLY A 197 2.95 -18.50 0.43
C GLY A 197 2.05 -17.51 -0.31
N ASN A 198 2.52 -16.92 -1.42
CA ASN A 198 1.71 -16.04 -2.24
C ASN A 198 0.62 -16.83 -2.98
N VAL A 199 -0.55 -16.23 -3.10
CA VAL A 199 -1.72 -16.83 -3.73
C VAL A 199 -2.29 -15.85 -4.73
N ASP A 200 -2.30 -16.24 -5.99
CA ASP A 200 -3.02 -15.56 -7.05
C ASP A 200 -4.35 -16.27 -7.34
N LYS A 201 -5.43 -15.50 -7.42
CA LYS A 201 -6.80 -15.98 -7.55
C LYS A 201 -7.54 -15.26 -8.68
N ILE A 202 -7.13 -15.54 -9.91
CA ILE A 202 -7.83 -15.13 -11.13
C ILE A 202 -9.04 -16.07 -11.38
N ALA A 203 -10.20 -15.48 -11.69
CA ALA A 203 -11.45 -16.12 -12.13
C ALA A 203 -12.49 -16.57 -11.06
N THR A 204 -13.51 -15.72 -10.93
CA THR A 204 -14.94 -15.91 -10.53
C THR A 204 -15.30 -16.56 -9.19
N GLY A 205 -16.08 -15.81 -8.39
CA GLY A 205 -16.82 -16.30 -7.22
C GLY A 205 -16.30 -15.85 -5.86
N ARG A 206 -15.25 -15.02 -5.84
CA ARG A 206 -14.55 -14.58 -4.64
C ARG A 206 -15.00 -13.19 -4.23
N THR A 207 -15.26 -13.01 -2.94
CA THR A 207 -15.75 -11.75 -2.39
C THR A 207 -14.98 -11.41 -1.14
N MET A 208 -14.13 -10.39 -1.22
CA MET A 208 -13.86 -9.57 -0.05
C MET A 208 -15.22 -9.12 0.52
N THR A 209 -15.32 -9.03 1.84
CA THR A 209 -16.55 -8.61 2.51
C THR A 209 -16.35 -7.22 3.12
N ALA A 210 -17.33 -6.35 2.90
CA ALA A 210 -17.39 -5.09 3.63
C ALA A 210 -17.85 -5.35 5.06
N ALA A 211 -17.15 -4.78 6.04
CA ALA A 211 -17.64 -4.81 7.40
C ALA A 211 -18.92 -3.97 7.53
N SER A 212 -19.75 -4.29 8.52
CA SER A 212 -21.00 -3.55 8.74
C SER A 212 -20.73 -2.05 8.91
N GLY A 213 -21.40 -1.21 8.08
CA GLY A 213 -21.24 0.24 8.08
C GLY A 213 -20.19 0.79 7.11
N TYR A 214 -19.52 -0.08 6.35
CA TYR A 214 -18.47 0.26 5.39
C TYR A 214 -18.87 -0.19 3.98
N THR A 215 -18.37 0.52 2.97
CA THR A 215 -18.71 0.31 1.57
C THR A 215 -17.64 -0.47 0.81
N ALA A 216 -16.38 -0.33 1.21
CA ALA A 216 -15.26 -1.07 0.69
C ALA A 216 -15.17 -2.45 1.33
N ALA A 217 -14.79 -3.41 0.49
CA ALA A 217 -14.63 -4.79 0.90
C ALA A 217 -13.21 -5.02 1.41
N LEU A 218 -13.02 -4.89 2.73
CA LEU A 218 -11.70 -4.87 3.37
C LEU A 218 -11.31 -6.18 4.06
N VAL A 219 -12.28 -7.06 4.29
CA VAL A 219 -12.07 -8.33 5.01
C VAL A 219 -12.03 -9.51 4.05
N PRO A 220 -11.00 -10.37 4.09
CA PRO A 220 -10.99 -11.59 3.28
C PRO A 220 -12.15 -12.51 3.67
N GLY A 221 -12.86 -13.02 2.65
CA GLY A 221 -13.84 -14.08 2.83
C GLY A 221 -13.18 -15.40 3.25
N VAL A 222 -13.99 -16.40 3.61
CA VAL A 222 -13.49 -17.72 4.06
C VAL A 222 -12.60 -18.38 2.99
N GLU A 223 -12.93 -18.22 1.71
CA GLU A 223 -12.16 -18.77 0.59
C GLU A 223 -10.90 -17.96 0.27
N GLU A 224 -10.80 -16.74 0.79
CA GLU A 224 -9.71 -15.78 0.63
C GLU A 224 -8.81 -15.73 1.86
N ALA A 225 -9.22 -16.37 2.97
CA ALA A 225 -8.44 -16.44 4.18
C ALA A 225 -7.12 -17.18 3.92
N ILE A 226 -6.02 -16.45 4.04
CA ILE A 226 -4.66 -16.99 4.05
C ILE A 226 -4.11 -16.78 5.45
N THR A 227 -3.45 -17.81 5.98
CA THR A 227 -2.78 -17.75 7.28
C THR A 227 -1.36 -17.25 7.07
N ALA A 228 -1.03 -16.12 7.70
CA ALA A 228 0.36 -15.70 7.82
C ALA A 228 1.12 -16.71 8.70
N THR A 229 2.29 -17.14 8.25
CA THR A 229 3.06 -18.22 8.93
C THR A 229 4.39 -17.74 9.50
N THR A 230 4.76 -16.49 9.25
CA THR A 230 6.02 -15.90 9.67
C THR A 230 5.76 -14.89 10.79
N ASP A 231 6.36 -15.13 11.95
CA ASP A 231 6.40 -14.14 13.05
C ASP A 231 7.39 -13.03 12.69
N LEU A 232 6.87 -11.91 12.18
CA LEU A 232 7.68 -10.76 11.76
C LEU A 232 8.36 -10.06 12.94
N SER A 233 7.79 -10.14 14.14
CA SER A 233 8.31 -9.48 15.34
C SER A 233 9.68 -10.03 15.75
N THR A 234 9.94 -11.31 15.46
CA THR A 234 11.21 -11.98 15.77
C THR A 234 12.06 -12.25 14.54
N SER A 235 11.46 -12.50 13.38
CA SER A 235 12.19 -12.84 12.15
C SER A 235 12.63 -11.64 11.32
N VAL A 236 11.96 -10.49 11.47
CA VAL A 236 12.24 -9.26 10.69
C VAL A 236 12.66 -8.13 11.63
N ASP A 237 11.74 -7.68 12.48
CA ASP A 237 11.99 -6.57 13.41
C ASP A 237 10.89 -6.45 14.47
N ALA A 238 11.26 -6.11 15.71
CA ALA A 238 10.33 -5.98 16.84
C ALA A 238 9.28 -4.85 16.71
N PHE A 239 9.38 -3.99 15.68
CA PHE A 239 8.33 -3.04 15.33
C PHE A 239 7.02 -3.74 14.93
N PHE A 240 7.11 -4.88 14.25
CA PHE A 240 5.95 -5.61 13.76
C PHE A 240 5.31 -6.43 14.87
N ASP A 241 3.99 -6.46 14.90
CA ASP A 241 3.21 -7.39 15.70
C ASP A 241 3.15 -8.74 14.99
N ASP A 242 3.20 -9.82 15.76
CA ASP A 242 2.99 -11.18 15.27
C ASP A 242 1.50 -11.43 14.99
N VAL A 243 1.18 -11.77 13.75
CA VAL A 243 -0.20 -11.99 13.29
C VAL A 243 -0.29 -13.24 12.43
N ASP A 244 -1.46 -13.88 12.48
CA ASP A 244 -1.76 -15.15 11.79
C ASP A 244 -2.64 -14.95 10.54
N TYR A 245 -2.74 -13.72 10.02
CA TYR A 245 -3.64 -13.37 8.90
C TYR A 245 -2.98 -12.46 7.87
N VAL A 246 -3.55 -12.48 6.66
CA VAL A 246 -3.18 -11.66 5.52
C VAL A 246 -4.15 -10.49 5.37
N GLY A 247 -3.65 -9.33 4.96
CA GLY A 247 -4.40 -8.09 4.88
C GLY A 247 -4.30 -7.22 6.13
N ALA A 248 -4.87 -6.03 6.05
CA ALA A 248 -4.88 -5.05 7.14
C ALA A 248 -5.93 -5.34 8.23
N VAL A 249 -6.96 -6.13 7.91
CA VAL A 249 -8.09 -6.43 8.80
C VAL A 249 -8.26 -7.94 8.86
N LYS A 250 -8.19 -8.51 10.06
CA LYS A 250 -8.22 -9.97 10.24
C LYS A 250 -9.55 -10.59 9.79
N ASP A 251 -10.63 -10.07 10.34
CA ASP A 251 -11.98 -10.56 10.15
C ASP A 251 -13.01 -9.47 10.49
N THR A 252 -14.30 -9.78 10.40
CA THR A 252 -15.37 -8.81 10.66
C THR A 252 -15.45 -8.29 12.11
N SER A 253 -14.77 -8.96 13.06
CA SER A 253 -14.67 -8.53 14.46
C SER A 253 -13.51 -7.57 14.70
N ASP A 254 -12.55 -7.51 13.79
CA ASP A 254 -11.48 -6.53 13.81
C ASP A 254 -12.03 -5.13 13.43
N ASP A 255 -11.80 -4.16 14.32
CA ASP A 255 -12.43 -2.86 14.30
C ASP A 255 -11.47 -1.68 14.50
N TRP A 256 -10.15 -1.90 14.38
CA TRP A 256 -9.15 -0.85 14.59
C TRP A 256 -9.38 0.40 13.71
N TYR A 257 -9.93 0.22 12.50
CA TYR A 257 -10.23 1.31 11.56
C TYR A 257 -11.55 2.04 11.86
N LYS A 258 -12.32 1.62 12.88
CA LYS A 258 -13.63 2.17 13.21
C LYS A 258 -13.56 3.28 14.27
N GLY A 259 -14.52 4.21 14.22
CA GLY A 259 -14.75 5.21 15.26
C GLY A 259 -13.87 6.47 15.19
N TRP A 260 -12.78 6.45 14.43
CA TRP A 260 -11.91 7.62 14.23
C TRP A 260 -11.75 8.02 12.75
N THR A 261 -12.09 7.13 11.82
CA THR A 261 -12.10 7.40 10.38
C THR A 261 -13.27 8.27 9.97
N LEU A 262 -13.12 8.99 8.85
CA LEU A 262 -14.19 9.74 8.22
C LEU A 262 -15.36 8.80 7.85
N SER A 263 -16.57 9.16 8.28
CA SER A 263 -17.74 8.32 8.04
C SER A 263 -18.05 8.23 6.54
N GLY A 264 -18.19 7.01 6.03
CA GLY A 264 -18.50 6.74 4.63
C GLY A 264 -17.31 6.85 3.66
N SER A 265 -16.08 7.08 4.15
CA SER A 265 -14.88 7.10 3.29
C SER A 265 -14.33 5.71 2.98
N LEU A 266 -14.82 4.68 3.67
CA LEU A 266 -14.39 3.29 3.60
C LEU A 266 -15.60 2.38 3.37
#